data_AF-A0A6A5KLL5-F1
#
_entry.id   AF-A0A6A5KLL5-F1
#
_cell.length_a   1.000
_cell.length_b   1.000
_cell.length_c   1.000
_cell.angle_alpha   90.00
_cell.angle_beta   90.00
_cell.angle_gamma   90.00
#
_symmetry.space_group_name_H-M   'P 1'
#
loop_
_entity.id
_entity.type
_entity.pdbx_description
1 polymer ?
#
loop_
_entity_poly.entity_id
_entity_poly.type
_entity_poly.pdbx_seq_one_letter_code
_entity_poly.pdbx_strand_id
1 'polypeptide(L)'
;MSDTFSEKAFSDVPSKVSSDPERYFQDQLKAILEKLKTEPGTITTEEARTLADNVAVRDDRAVRIISAVEFLAIANKDLEAAVDGSPDEVTTEVLRTTQSIVSKMQKAVGHTNAPHPEVEAELRKEIAKIEPKIAQGTVTKAEADHLHSLEARAHGHTEKGGITAAAQSVVAKRERQLSLSNGSGTSSSPNSGRSRASSRALASPQQKSLHGREEELHKAEVAIRPKIQEGTITKPEADRLHSLEDRDEESTECI
;
A
#
# COMPACT_ATOMS: atom_id res chain seq x y z
N MET A 1 32.16 -66.50 41.41
CA MET A 1 31.31 -65.60 42.22
C MET A 1 31.92 -64.21 42.15
N SER A 2 31.06 -63.20 41.97
CA SER A 2 31.31 -61.76 41.88
C SER A 2 31.36 -61.18 40.45
N ASP A 3 30.17 -61.06 39.86
CA ASP A 3 29.90 -60.17 38.73
C ASP A 3 29.48 -58.79 39.28
N THR A 4 30.23 -57.75 38.90
CA THR A 4 29.92 -56.35 39.20
C THR A 4 29.05 -55.76 38.09
N PHE A 5 27.76 -55.61 38.34
CA PHE A 5 26.84 -54.87 37.47
C PHE A 5 27.04 -53.37 37.69
N SER A 6 27.62 -52.70 36.70
CA SER A 6 27.78 -51.25 36.67
C SER A 6 26.50 -50.61 36.12
N GLU A 7 25.69 -50.09 37.03
CA GLU A 7 24.44 -49.37 36.77
C GLU A 7 24.78 -47.99 36.19
N LYS A 8 24.53 -47.81 34.88
CA LYS A 8 24.74 -46.54 34.18
C LYS A 8 23.43 -45.75 34.23
N ALA A 9 23.41 -44.73 35.09
CA ALA A 9 22.30 -43.80 35.20
C ALA A 9 22.05 -43.08 33.87
N PHE A 10 20.91 -43.36 33.22
CA PHE A 10 20.34 -42.51 32.19
C PHE A 10 19.48 -41.44 32.89
N SER A 11 20.09 -40.30 33.19
CA SER A 11 19.35 -39.10 33.59
C SER A 11 19.81 -37.93 32.73
N ASP A 12 19.27 -37.83 31.53
CA ASP A 12 19.22 -36.57 30.80
C ASP A 12 17.98 -36.58 29.91
N VAL A 13 16.83 -36.37 30.54
CA VAL A 13 15.62 -35.96 29.84
C VAL A 13 15.71 -34.44 29.74
N PRO A 14 15.89 -33.85 28.53
CA PRO A 14 16.05 -32.42 28.38
C PRO A 14 14.81 -31.73 28.93
N SER A 15 15.07 -30.83 29.87
CA SER A 15 14.06 -30.11 30.61
C SER A 15 13.13 -29.36 29.66
N LYS A 16 11.85 -29.66 29.82
CA LYS A 16 10.67 -29.02 29.26
C LYS A 16 10.91 -27.52 29.03
N VAL A 17 11.21 -27.17 27.78
CA VAL A 17 11.30 -25.79 27.31
C VAL A 17 9.90 -25.20 27.43
N SER A 18 9.64 -24.51 28.54
CA SER A 18 8.53 -23.58 28.69
C SER A 18 8.86 -22.32 27.89
N SER A 19 9.04 -22.45 26.58
CA SER A 19 9.10 -21.29 25.70
C SER A 19 7.68 -20.80 25.54
N ASP A 20 7.42 -19.64 26.11
CA ASP A 20 6.30 -18.78 25.73
C ASP A 20 6.12 -18.85 24.20
N PRO A 21 4.99 -19.37 23.68
CA PRO A 21 4.79 -19.61 22.25
C PRO A 21 4.97 -18.33 21.44
N GLU A 22 4.72 -17.16 22.04
CA GLU A 22 4.90 -15.87 21.40
C GLU A 22 6.38 -15.52 21.22
N ARG A 23 7.25 -15.86 22.18
CA ARG A 23 8.71 -15.69 22.02
C ARG A 23 9.27 -16.62 20.94
N TYR A 24 8.83 -17.87 20.94
CA TYR A 24 9.23 -18.83 19.91
C TYR A 24 8.86 -18.36 18.50
N PHE A 25 7.65 -17.85 18.33
CA PHE A 25 7.21 -17.25 17.07
C PHE A 25 8.08 -16.04 16.67
N GLN A 26 8.36 -15.13 17.60
CA GLN A 26 9.20 -13.95 17.32
C GLN A 26 10.62 -14.34 16.92
N ASP A 27 11.21 -15.34 17.58
CA ASP A 27 12.55 -15.84 17.26
C ASP A 27 12.57 -16.53 15.89
N GLN A 28 11.55 -17.33 15.55
CA GLN A 28 11.39 -17.91 14.23
C GLN A 28 11.21 -16.85 13.13
N LEU A 29 10.31 -15.89 13.36
CA LEU A 29 10.07 -14.78 12.43
C LEU A 29 11.35 -13.99 12.20
N LYS A 30 12.10 -13.68 13.26
CA LYS A 30 13.38 -12.97 13.16
C LYS A 30 14.42 -13.78 12.39
N ALA A 31 14.52 -15.09 12.63
CA ALA A 31 15.43 -15.96 11.89
C ALA A 31 15.08 -16.00 10.39
N ILE A 32 13.80 -16.11 10.04
CA ILE A 32 13.34 -16.10 8.63
C ILE A 32 13.59 -14.73 7.99
N LEU A 33 13.35 -13.63 8.71
CA LEU A 33 13.63 -12.28 8.21
C LEU A 33 15.13 -12.04 8.00
N GLU A 34 16.01 -12.60 8.82
CA GLU A 34 17.46 -12.53 8.60
C GLU A 34 17.88 -13.38 7.40
N LYS A 35 17.38 -14.61 7.25
CA LYS A 35 17.61 -15.42 6.04
C LYS A 35 17.14 -14.72 4.78
N LEU A 36 15.99 -14.05 4.84
CA LEU A 36 15.45 -13.27 3.72
C LEU A 36 16.37 -12.13 3.31
N LYS A 37 17.12 -11.53 4.25
CA LYS A 37 18.08 -10.46 3.96
C LYS A 37 19.39 -11.01 3.39
N THR A 38 19.90 -12.12 3.91
CA THR A 38 21.22 -12.62 3.56
C THR A 38 21.17 -13.55 2.34
N GLU A 39 20.27 -14.53 2.36
CA GLU A 39 20.23 -15.64 1.41
C GLU A 39 18.78 -16.10 1.18
N PRO A 40 17.97 -15.32 0.44
CA PRO A 40 16.53 -15.58 0.28
C PRO A 40 16.21 -16.91 -0.41
N GLY A 41 17.15 -17.47 -1.18
CA GLY A 41 17.01 -18.80 -1.80
C GLY A 41 17.03 -19.96 -0.80
N THR A 42 17.48 -19.74 0.43
CA THR A 42 17.55 -20.80 1.46
C THR A 42 16.24 -21.01 2.22
N ILE A 43 15.23 -20.16 1.98
CA ILE A 43 13.93 -20.25 2.65
C ILE A 43 13.14 -21.39 2.03
N THR A 44 12.79 -22.36 2.87
CA THR A 44 12.02 -23.53 2.44
C THR A 44 10.51 -23.30 2.59
N THR A 45 9.71 -24.03 1.82
CA THR A 45 8.24 -24.02 1.95
C THR A 45 7.78 -24.49 3.33
N GLU A 46 8.55 -25.37 4.00
CA GLU A 46 8.21 -25.88 5.33
C GLU A 46 8.40 -24.80 6.41
N GLU A 47 9.42 -23.96 6.30
CA GLU A 47 9.61 -22.82 7.19
C GLU A 47 8.49 -21.79 7.04
N ALA A 48 8.03 -21.54 5.82
CA ALA A 48 6.88 -20.66 5.56
C ALA A 48 5.59 -21.20 6.18
N ARG A 49 5.33 -22.50 6.03
CA ARG A 49 4.16 -23.19 6.61
C ARG A 49 4.20 -23.19 8.14
N THR A 50 5.36 -23.48 8.72
CA THR A 50 5.57 -23.44 10.17
C THR A 50 5.31 -22.03 10.72
N LEU A 51 5.70 -20.99 9.98
CA LEU A 51 5.43 -19.61 10.36
C LEU A 51 3.92 -19.27 10.29
N ALA A 52 3.21 -19.79 9.29
CA ALA A 52 1.76 -19.64 9.14
C ALA A 52 0.98 -20.28 10.29
N ASP A 53 1.35 -21.48 10.70
CA ASP A 53 0.65 -22.24 11.75
C ASP A 53 0.74 -21.56 13.14
N ASN A 54 1.76 -20.74 13.37
CA ASN A 54 1.99 -20.06 14.66
C ASN A 54 1.38 -18.65 14.75
N VAL A 55 0.82 -18.11 13.68
CA VAL A 55 0.17 -16.79 13.72
C VAL A 55 -1.25 -16.90 14.23
N ALA A 56 -1.48 -16.32 15.41
CA ALA A 56 -2.82 -15.93 15.82
C ALA A 56 -3.36 -14.92 14.79
N VAL A 57 -4.54 -15.20 14.23
CA VAL A 57 -5.25 -14.52 13.11
C VAL A 57 -5.46 -12.99 13.26
N ARG A 58 -4.90 -12.35 14.30
CA ARG A 58 -5.20 -10.97 14.69
C ARG A 58 -4.20 -9.91 14.18
N ASP A 59 -3.05 -10.28 13.63
CA ASP A 59 -2.10 -9.29 13.08
C ASP A 59 -2.10 -9.31 11.54
N ASP A 60 -2.82 -8.35 10.95
CA ASP A 60 -2.90 -8.12 9.49
C ASP A 60 -1.52 -7.91 8.84
N ARG A 61 -0.53 -7.42 9.61
CA ARG A 61 0.83 -7.24 9.11
C ARG A 61 1.55 -8.59 9.05
N ALA A 62 1.43 -9.41 10.09
CA ALA A 62 2.01 -10.74 10.12
C ALA A 62 1.44 -11.63 9.00
N VAL A 63 0.12 -11.61 8.80
CA VAL A 63 -0.56 -12.35 7.71
C VAL A 63 -0.02 -11.95 6.33
N ARG A 64 0.14 -10.63 6.08
CA ARG A 64 0.70 -10.12 4.83
C ARG A 64 2.16 -10.55 4.61
N ILE A 65 2.98 -10.54 5.66
CA ILE A 65 4.37 -10.98 5.59
C ILE A 65 4.43 -12.48 5.29
N ILE A 66 3.64 -13.30 5.99
CA ILE A 66 3.61 -14.76 5.79
C ILE A 66 3.18 -15.11 4.38
N SER A 67 2.08 -14.53 3.90
CA SER A 67 1.60 -14.77 2.54
C SER A 67 2.69 -14.44 1.52
N ALA A 68 3.41 -13.33 1.70
CA ALA A 68 4.51 -12.94 0.82
C ALA A 68 5.70 -13.91 0.87
N VAL A 69 6.03 -14.45 2.05
CA VAL A 69 7.08 -15.47 2.21
C VAL A 69 6.68 -16.79 1.55
N GLU A 70 5.42 -17.20 1.69
CA GLU A 70 4.88 -18.40 1.04
C GLU A 70 4.94 -18.30 -0.49
N PHE A 71 4.49 -17.17 -1.05
CA PHE A 71 4.59 -16.89 -2.48
C PHE A 71 6.05 -16.92 -2.98
N LEU A 72 7.00 -16.40 -2.19
CA LEU A 72 8.42 -16.44 -2.56
C LEU A 72 8.95 -17.87 -2.58
N ALA A 73 8.65 -18.67 -1.55
CA ALA A 73 9.13 -20.04 -1.46
C ALA A 73 8.65 -20.89 -2.65
N ILE A 74 7.40 -20.67 -3.09
CA ILE A 74 6.85 -21.31 -4.30
C ILE A 74 7.60 -20.82 -5.55
N ALA A 75 7.74 -19.51 -5.73
CA ALA A 75 8.40 -18.93 -6.90
C ALA A 75 9.88 -19.32 -7.01
N ASN A 76 10.60 -19.43 -5.89
CA ASN A 76 11.99 -19.89 -5.87
C ASN A 76 12.08 -21.35 -6.32
N LYS A 77 11.18 -22.21 -5.85
CA LYS A 77 11.14 -23.62 -6.26
C LYS A 77 10.84 -23.77 -7.75
N ASP A 78 9.90 -22.99 -8.28
CA ASP A 78 9.58 -22.99 -9.71
C ASP A 78 10.77 -22.48 -10.54
N LEU A 79 11.48 -21.46 -10.04
CA LEU A 79 12.68 -20.93 -10.67
C LEU A 79 13.82 -21.95 -10.66
N GLU A 80 14.09 -22.61 -9.53
CA GLU A 80 15.10 -23.68 -9.43
C GLU A 80 14.77 -24.83 -10.39
N ALA A 81 13.52 -25.28 -10.43
CA ALA A 81 13.09 -26.33 -11.35
C ALA A 81 13.26 -25.94 -12.83
N ALA A 82 12.96 -24.69 -13.18
CA ALA A 82 13.16 -24.17 -14.53
C ALA A 82 14.66 -24.08 -14.89
N VAL A 83 15.48 -23.58 -13.97
CA VAL A 83 16.94 -23.45 -14.16
C VAL A 83 17.62 -24.82 -14.31
N ASP A 84 17.24 -25.80 -13.50
CA ASP A 84 17.83 -27.15 -13.53
C ASP A 84 17.35 -27.98 -14.74
N GLY A 85 16.10 -27.77 -15.19
CA GLY A 85 15.54 -28.48 -16.33
C GLY A 85 16.00 -27.94 -17.69
N SER A 86 16.09 -26.62 -17.81
CA SER A 86 16.33 -25.91 -19.07
C SER A 86 16.83 -24.49 -18.80
N PRO A 87 18.13 -24.28 -18.56
CA PRO A 87 18.67 -22.94 -18.27
C PRO A 87 18.44 -21.93 -19.42
N ASP A 88 18.28 -22.42 -20.64
CA ASP A 88 17.95 -21.62 -21.82
C ASP A 88 16.48 -21.14 -21.85
N GLU A 89 15.59 -21.74 -21.04
CA GLU A 89 14.18 -21.34 -20.90
C GLU A 89 13.95 -20.30 -19.80
N VAL A 90 15.00 -19.80 -19.14
CA VAL A 90 14.85 -18.64 -18.22
C VAL A 90 14.54 -17.40 -19.04
N THR A 91 13.26 -17.20 -19.34
CA THR A 91 12.79 -16.09 -20.15
C THR A 91 12.74 -14.79 -19.35
N THR A 92 12.66 -13.67 -20.06
CA THR A 92 12.55 -12.35 -19.42
C THR A 92 11.26 -12.19 -18.62
N GLU A 93 10.20 -12.98 -18.92
CA GLU A 93 8.97 -13.00 -18.14
C GLU A 93 9.19 -13.58 -16.74
N VAL A 94 9.97 -14.66 -16.61
CA VAL A 94 10.31 -15.26 -15.31
C VAL A 94 11.08 -14.26 -14.45
N LEU A 95 12.12 -13.64 -15.02
CA LEU A 95 12.90 -12.60 -14.33
C LEU A 95 12.04 -11.40 -13.89
N ARG A 96 11.14 -10.92 -14.77
CA ARG A 96 10.22 -9.82 -14.47
C ARG A 96 9.26 -10.19 -13.33
N THR A 97 8.78 -11.43 -13.32
CA THR A 97 7.88 -11.94 -12.29
C THR A 97 8.60 -12.02 -10.94
N THR A 98 9.79 -12.61 -10.90
CA THR A 98 10.63 -12.66 -9.69
C THR A 98 10.95 -11.26 -9.17
N GLN A 99 11.32 -10.32 -10.05
CA GLN A 99 11.58 -8.93 -9.64
C GLN A 99 10.32 -8.25 -9.08
N SER A 100 9.15 -8.48 -9.67
CA SER A 100 7.86 -7.97 -9.17
C SER A 100 7.55 -8.51 -7.77
N ILE A 101 7.80 -9.80 -7.53
CA ILE A 101 7.62 -10.44 -6.22
C ILE A 101 8.58 -9.81 -5.19
N VAL A 102 9.88 -9.73 -5.49
CA VAL A 102 10.88 -9.09 -4.61
C VAL A 102 10.49 -7.66 -4.28
N SER A 103 9.98 -6.90 -5.26
CA SER A 103 9.53 -5.53 -5.04
C SER A 103 8.30 -5.45 -4.12
N LYS A 104 7.32 -6.35 -4.27
CA LYS A 104 6.18 -6.45 -3.34
C LYS A 104 6.63 -6.83 -1.93
N MET A 105 7.62 -7.72 -1.80
CA MET A 105 8.19 -8.11 -0.51
C MET A 105 8.91 -6.95 0.16
N GLN A 106 9.77 -6.22 -0.56
CA GLN A 106 10.45 -5.04 -0.03
C GLN A 106 9.45 -3.99 0.47
N LYS A 107 8.30 -3.83 -0.22
CA LYS A 107 7.18 -3.00 0.26
C LYS A 107 6.53 -3.57 1.52
N ALA A 108 6.22 -4.85 1.57
CA ALA A 108 5.57 -5.51 2.72
C ALA A 108 6.45 -5.51 3.99
N VAL A 109 7.76 -5.70 3.84
CA VAL A 109 8.75 -5.68 4.92
C VAL A 109 9.05 -4.24 5.38
N GLY A 110 8.58 -3.22 4.65
CA GLY A 110 8.81 -1.80 4.98
C GLY A 110 10.19 -1.27 4.59
N HIS A 111 10.95 -2.00 3.77
CA HIS A 111 12.27 -1.57 3.29
C HIS A 111 12.21 -0.39 2.31
N THR A 112 11.05 -0.09 1.73
CA THR A 112 10.86 1.09 0.86
C THR A 112 10.58 2.38 1.64
N ASN A 113 10.34 2.28 2.95
CA ASN A 113 10.08 3.41 3.84
C ASN A 113 11.07 3.43 5.03
N ALA A 114 12.20 2.74 4.93
CA ALA A 114 13.26 2.91 5.93
C ALA A 114 13.60 4.41 5.95
N PRO A 115 13.50 5.09 7.10
CA PRO A 115 13.80 6.51 7.19
C PRO A 115 15.19 6.71 6.61
N HIS A 116 15.29 7.40 5.49
CA HIS A 116 16.59 7.79 4.96
C HIS A 116 17.02 9.00 5.77
N PRO A 117 17.91 8.84 6.78
CA PRO A 117 18.24 9.93 7.70
C PRO A 117 18.83 11.15 6.96
N GLU A 118 19.47 10.90 5.82
CA GLU A 118 20.00 11.94 4.94
C GLU A 118 18.88 12.76 4.28
N VAL A 119 17.85 12.11 3.74
CA VAL A 119 16.69 12.77 3.10
C VAL A 119 15.85 13.51 4.13
N GLU A 120 15.74 12.97 5.34
CA GLU A 120 14.99 13.62 6.42
C GLU A 120 15.67 14.91 6.92
N ALA A 121 17.01 14.92 6.94
CA ALA A 121 17.77 16.13 7.26
C ALA A 121 17.61 17.22 6.18
N GLU A 122 17.57 16.83 4.90
CA GLU A 122 17.26 17.75 3.80
C GLU A 122 15.83 18.29 3.90
N LEU A 123 14.85 17.42 4.17
CA LEU A 123 13.45 17.80 4.35
C LEU A 123 13.29 18.84 5.46
N ARG A 124 13.91 18.63 6.63
CA ARG A 124 13.88 19.60 7.73
C ARG A 124 14.46 20.97 7.35
N LYS A 125 15.57 20.99 6.59
CA LYS A 125 16.18 22.24 6.11
C LYS A 125 15.25 22.98 5.16
N GLU A 126 14.63 22.26 4.22
CA GLU A 126 13.73 22.88 3.25
C GLU A 126 12.43 23.36 3.91
N ILE A 127 11.90 22.61 4.89
CA ILE A 127 10.79 23.04 5.75
C ILE A 127 11.10 24.39 6.41
N ALA A 128 12.25 24.51 7.09
CA ALA A 128 12.63 25.74 7.79
C ALA A 128 12.75 26.95 6.84
N LYS A 129 13.10 26.71 5.58
CA LYS A 129 13.21 27.73 4.53
C LYS A 129 11.85 28.11 3.93
N ILE A 130 10.92 27.16 3.77
CA ILE A 130 9.62 27.37 3.13
C ILE A 130 8.56 27.87 4.13
N GLU A 131 8.63 27.49 5.40
CA GLU A 131 7.68 27.91 6.43
C GLU A 131 7.42 29.43 6.49
N PRO A 132 8.44 30.32 6.54
CA PRO A 132 8.19 31.76 6.49
C PRO A 132 7.58 32.23 5.15
N LYS A 133 7.87 31.54 4.04
CA LYS A 133 7.30 31.87 2.72
C LYS A 133 5.83 31.47 2.62
N ILE A 134 5.42 30.38 3.28
CA ILE A 134 4.02 29.98 3.40
C ILE A 134 3.24 31.08 4.14
N ALA A 135 3.75 31.53 5.29
CA ALA A 135 3.12 32.58 6.08
C ALA A 135 2.96 33.90 5.29
N GLN A 136 3.94 34.23 4.44
CA GLN A 136 3.90 35.40 3.56
C GLN A 136 3.08 35.18 2.29
N GLY A 137 2.70 33.95 1.95
CA GLY A 137 2.02 33.61 0.70
C GLY A 137 2.90 33.72 -0.55
N THR A 138 4.23 33.71 -0.39
CA THR A 138 5.20 33.96 -1.48
C THR A 138 5.81 32.69 -2.08
N VAL A 139 5.38 31.51 -1.63
CA VAL A 139 5.85 30.20 -2.09
C VAL A 139 5.72 30.08 -3.61
N THR A 140 6.77 29.57 -4.24
CA THR A 140 6.78 29.25 -5.68
C THR A 140 6.35 27.81 -5.93
N LYS A 141 5.83 27.53 -7.14
CA LYS A 141 5.42 26.17 -7.52
C LYS A 141 6.58 25.16 -7.42
N ALA A 142 7.76 25.55 -7.89
CA ALA A 142 8.95 24.70 -7.84
C ALA A 142 9.35 24.33 -6.40
N GLU A 143 9.22 25.26 -5.45
CA GLU A 143 9.49 24.99 -4.03
C GLU A 143 8.46 24.03 -3.43
N ALA A 144 7.17 24.21 -3.74
CA ALA A 144 6.12 23.31 -3.27
C ALA A 144 6.28 21.89 -3.85
N ASP A 145 6.60 21.76 -5.13
CA ASP A 145 6.82 20.48 -5.80
C ASP A 145 8.11 19.79 -5.29
N HIS A 146 9.17 20.57 -5.02
CA HIS A 146 10.40 20.06 -4.43
C HIS A 146 10.18 19.54 -3.01
N LEU A 147 9.46 20.29 -2.17
CA LEU A 147 9.11 19.88 -0.81
C LEU A 147 8.25 18.60 -0.81
N HIS A 148 7.26 18.51 -1.70
CA HIS A 148 6.44 17.32 -1.90
C HIS A 148 7.30 16.09 -2.27
N SER A 149 8.26 16.27 -3.16
CA SER A 149 9.17 15.20 -3.57
C SER A 149 10.12 14.75 -2.44
N LEU A 150 10.52 15.66 -1.54
CA LEU A 150 11.31 15.31 -0.36
C LEU A 150 10.46 14.56 0.68
N GLU A 151 9.24 15.04 0.96
CA GLU A 151 8.33 14.40 1.90
C GLU A 151 7.90 13.01 1.43
N ALA A 152 7.54 12.87 0.14
CA ALA A 152 7.19 11.58 -0.45
C ALA A 152 8.35 10.59 -0.41
N ARG A 153 9.61 11.04 -0.51
CA ARG A 153 10.79 10.17 -0.36
C ARG A 153 11.10 9.84 1.11
N ALA A 154 10.88 10.78 2.03
CA ALA A 154 11.17 10.57 3.45
C ALA A 154 10.10 9.71 4.14
N HIS A 155 8.83 9.90 3.79
CA HIS A 155 7.69 9.30 4.49
C HIS A 155 6.83 8.40 3.60
N GLY A 156 7.04 8.39 2.28
CA GLY A 156 6.22 7.61 1.34
C GLY A 156 4.83 8.22 1.07
N HIS A 157 4.45 9.28 1.80
CA HIS A 157 3.16 9.95 1.69
C HIS A 157 3.28 11.39 2.20
N THR A 158 2.32 12.23 1.81
CA THR A 158 2.21 13.59 2.33
C THR A 158 1.14 13.68 3.40
N GLU A 159 1.47 14.31 4.51
CA GLU A 159 0.53 14.47 5.62
C GLU A 159 -0.59 15.46 5.24
N LYS A 160 -1.84 15.07 5.52
CA LYS A 160 -2.99 15.95 5.32
C LYS A 160 -2.90 17.13 6.28
N GLY A 161 -2.78 18.34 5.75
CA GLY A 161 -2.60 19.55 6.57
C GLY A 161 -1.15 19.82 6.99
N GLY A 162 -0.19 19.00 6.53
CA GLY A 162 1.23 19.24 6.73
C GLY A 162 1.75 20.45 5.95
N ILE A 163 3.02 20.77 6.14
CA ILE A 163 3.69 21.95 5.57
C ILE A 163 3.66 21.92 4.04
N THR A 164 3.84 20.76 3.43
CA THR A 164 3.71 20.57 1.98
C THR A 164 2.31 20.85 1.47
N ALA A 165 1.27 20.36 2.16
CA ALA A 165 -0.11 20.63 1.80
C ALA A 165 -0.43 22.13 1.90
N ALA A 166 0.11 22.81 2.92
CA ALA A 166 0.01 24.26 3.05
C ALA A 166 0.73 25.01 1.92
N ALA A 167 1.94 24.59 1.55
CA ALA A 167 2.70 25.15 0.43
C ALA A 167 1.93 25.02 -0.90
N GLN A 168 1.41 23.83 -1.20
CA GLN A 168 0.61 23.60 -2.41
C GLN A 168 -0.68 24.43 -2.42
N SER A 169 -1.34 24.57 -1.28
CA SER A 169 -2.53 25.41 -1.13
C SER A 169 -2.24 26.89 -1.43
N VAL A 170 -1.12 27.43 -0.94
CA VAL A 170 -0.68 28.80 -1.23
C VAL A 170 -0.43 28.98 -2.73
N VAL A 171 0.29 28.04 -3.36
CA VAL A 171 0.55 28.09 -4.81
C VAL A 171 -0.75 28.06 -5.61
N ALA A 172 -1.65 27.12 -5.30
CA ALA A 172 -2.94 26.99 -5.98
C ALA A 172 -3.81 28.26 -5.80
N LYS A 173 -3.81 28.85 -4.60
CA LYS A 173 -4.51 30.12 -4.35
C LYS A 173 -3.94 31.26 -5.19
N ARG A 174 -2.62 31.35 -5.29
CA ARG A 174 -1.93 32.37 -6.11
C ARG A 174 -2.22 32.19 -7.61
N GLU A 175 -2.16 30.97 -8.12
CA GLU A 175 -2.48 30.67 -9.53
C GLU A 175 -3.92 31.07 -9.88
N ARG A 176 -4.87 30.83 -8.96
CA ARG A 176 -6.25 31.30 -9.11
C ARG A 176 -6.34 32.82 -9.15
N GLN A 177 -5.64 33.53 -8.27
CA GLN A 177 -5.65 35.00 -8.25
C GLN A 177 -5.05 35.60 -9.53
N LEU A 178 -3.95 35.04 -10.04
CA LEU A 178 -3.33 35.47 -11.30
C LEU A 178 -4.24 35.25 -12.51
N SER A 179 -5.00 34.15 -12.51
CA SER A 179 -5.97 33.85 -13.55
C SER A 179 -7.13 34.87 -13.57
N LEU A 180 -7.51 35.40 -12.41
CA LEU A 180 -8.57 36.41 -12.29
C LEU A 180 -8.10 37.82 -12.67
N SER A 181 -6.84 38.17 -12.39
CA SER A 181 -6.31 39.50 -12.72
C SER A 181 -6.09 39.72 -14.22
N ASN A 182 -5.78 38.66 -14.97
CA ASN A 182 -5.56 38.75 -16.42
C ASN A 182 -6.85 38.81 -17.25
N GLY A 183 -8.03 38.63 -16.63
CA GLY A 183 -9.34 38.76 -17.28
C GLY A 183 -9.93 40.18 -17.23
N SER A 184 -9.28 41.14 -16.57
CA SER A 184 -9.78 42.52 -16.46
C SER A 184 -9.38 43.33 -17.70
N GLY A 185 -10.08 43.05 -18.81
CA GLY A 185 -9.77 43.69 -20.07
C GLY A 185 -10.80 43.56 -21.18
N THR A 186 -12.06 43.20 -20.92
CA THR A 186 -13.19 43.56 -21.80
C THR A 186 -14.51 43.34 -21.08
N SER A 187 -15.22 44.43 -20.87
CA SER A 187 -16.62 44.51 -20.48
C SER A 187 -17.53 43.71 -21.42
N SER A 188 -18.23 42.69 -20.90
CA SER A 188 -19.55 42.30 -21.40
C SER A 188 -20.31 41.44 -20.38
N SER A 189 -21.29 42.10 -19.76
CA SER A 189 -22.59 41.66 -19.25
C SER A 189 -22.79 40.26 -18.61
N PRO A 190 -23.47 40.22 -17.44
CA PRO A 190 -23.95 38.98 -16.84
C PRO A 190 -25.28 38.59 -17.50
N ASN A 191 -25.24 37.78 -18.57
CA ASN A 191 -26.46 37.15 -19.07
C ASN A 191 -26.18 35.86 -19.85
N SER A 192 -26.21 34.72 -19.17
CA SER A 192 -26.43 33.40 -19.78
C SER A 192 -26.72 32.42 -18.63
N GLY A 193 -27.92 31.92 -18.37
CA GLY A 193 -29.02 31.69 -19.30
C GLY A 193 -28.78 30.41 -20.10
N ARG A 194 -29.18 29.27 -19.52
CA ARG A 194 -29.62 28.03 -20.19
C ARG A 194 -29.20 27.83 -21.66
N SER A 195 -28.38 26.80 -21.90
CA SER A 195 -28.38 25.88 -23.06
C SER A 195 -27.36 24.78 -22.74
N ARG A 196 -27.63 23.48 -22.62
CA ARG A 196 -28.48 22.57 -23.42
C ARG A 196 -28.21 22.65 -24.93
N ALA A 197 -27.01 22.21 -25.32
CA ALA A 197 -26.71 21.55 -26.60
C ALA A 197 -25.39 20.77 -26.39
N SER A 198 -25.44 19.44 -26.27
CA SER A 198 -25.16 18.53 -27.38
C SER A 198 -23.87 18.88 -28.14
N SER A 199 -22.75 18.40 -27.62
CA SER A 199 -21.57 18.08 -28.44
C SER A 199 -21.09 16.70 -28.04
N ARG A 200 -21.56 15.72 -28.83
CA ARG A 200 -21.06 14.36 -28.93
C ARG A 200 -19.63 14.44 -29.45
N ALA A 201 -18.69 14.73 -28.56
CA ALA A 201 -17.27 14.56 -28.81
C ALA A 201 -16.89 13.17 -28.30
N LEU A 202 -16.34 12.36 -29.20
CA LEU A 202 -15.63 11.12 -28.90
C LEU A 202 -14.42 11.48 -28.04
N ALA A 203 -14.61 11.50 -26.73
CA ALA A 203 -13.57 11.73 -25.74
C ALA A 203 -13.57 10.55 -24.77
N SER A 204 -12.37 10.05 -24.55
CA SER A 204 -11.93 8.92 -23.73
C SER A 204 -12.75 8.65 -22.45
N PRO A 205 -12.82 7.39 -21.99
CA PRO A 205 -13.43 7.05 -20.71
C PRO A 205 -12.87 7.96 -19.62
N GLN A 206 -13.78 8.75 -19.05
CA GLN A 206 -13.51 9.73 -18.03
C GLN A 206 -12.84 9.04 -16.83
N GLN A 207 -11.60 9.43 -16.52
CA GLN A 207 -11.17 9.57 -15.13
C GLN A 207 -12.08 10.63 -14.48
N LYS A 208 -13.27 10.22 -14.07
CA LYS A 208 -14.02 10.94 -13.06
C LYS A 208 -13.15 10.90 -11.81
N SER A 209 -12.78 12.07 -11.30
CA SER A 209 -12.03 12.21 -10.06
C SER A 209 -12.66 11.33 -8.99
N LEU A 210 -11.89 10.36 -8.48
CA LEU A 210 -12.32 9.36 -7.48
C LEU A 210 -13.08 10.00 -6.30
N HIS A 211 -12.75 11.25 -5.96
CA HIS A 211 -13.39 12.00 -4.88
C HIS A 211 -14.88 12.29 -5.05
N GLY A 212 -15.39 12.38 -6.28
CA GLY A 212 -16.84 12.58 -6.49
C GLY A 212 -17.67 11.32 -6.27
N ARG A 213 -17.05 10.14 -6.42
CA ARG A 213 -17.76 8.84 -6.32
C ARG A 213 -17.98 8.42 -4.87
N GLU A 214 -17.03 8.72 -3.98
CA GLU A 214 -17.14 8.38 -2.54
C GLU A 214 -18.24 9.17 -1.83
N GLU A 215 -18.39 10.46 -2.12
CA GLU A 215 -19.47 11.28 -1.53
C GLU A 215 -20.86 10.82 -1.99
N GLU A 216 -20.99 10.36 -3.24
CA GLU A 216 -22.27 9.88 -3.79
C GLU A 216 -22.68 8.53 -3.19
N LEU A 217 -21.71 7.65 -2.90
CA LEU A 217 -21.93 6.38 -2.19
C LEU A 217 -22.38 6.61 -0.74
N HIS A 218 -21.68 7.45 0.01
CA HIS A 218 -22.07 7.76 1.40
C HIS A 218 -23.47 8.41 1.47
N LYS A 219 -23.81 9.25 0.51
CA LYS A 219 -25.15 9.87 0.45
C LYS A 219 -26.26 8.85 0.16
N ALA A 220 -26.01 7.88 -0.71
CA ALA A 220 -26.93 6.79 -0.98
C ALA A 220 -27.08 5.86 0.23
N GLU A 221 -25.99 5.53 0.91
CA GLU A 221 -25.98 4.68 2.10
C GLU A 221 -26.80 5.29 3.25
N VAL A 222 -26.58 6.57 3.55
CA VAL A 222 -27.32 7.29 4.61
C VAL A 222 -28.82 7.33 4.33
N ALA A 223 -29.23 7.42 3.05
CA ALA A 223 -30.63 7.45 2.67
C ALA A 223 -31.34 6.08 2.77
N ILE A 224 -30.59 4.98 2.68
CA ILE A 224 -31.13 3.61 2.63
C ILE A 224 -31.12 2.94 4.01
N ARG A 225 -30.13 3.26 4.87
CA ARG A 225 -30.01 2.70 6.24
C ARG A 225 -31.30 2.72 7.09
N PRO A 226 -32.06 3.83 7.20
CA PRO A 226 -33.29 3.84 8.00
C PRO A 226 -34.39 2.95 7.39
N LYS A 227 -34.46 2.86 6.05
CA LYS A 227 -35.46 2.03 5.35
C LYS A 227 -35.23 0.53 5.53
N ILE A 228 -33.98 0.11 5.72
CA ILE A 228 -33.63 -1.27 6.07
C ILE A 228 -34.13 -1.61 7.48
N GLN A 229 -33.98 -0.70 8.45
CA GLN A 229 -34.46 -0.91 9.81
C GLN A 229 -35.99 -0.92 9.90
N GLU A 230 -36.66 -0.12 9.08
CA GLU A 230 -38.12 -0.04 9.04
C GLU A 230 -38.78 -1.15 8.20
N GLY A 231 -38.00 -1.95 7.46
CA GLY A 231 -38.52 -3.02 6.61
C GLY A 231 -39.34 -2.52 5.41
N THR A 232 -39.16 -1.26 5.01
CA THR A 232 -39.96 -0.59 3.95
C THR A 232 -39.28 -0.60 2.58
N ILE A 233 -38.26 -1.44 2.38
CA ILE A 233 -37.49 -1.52 1.13
C ILE A 233 -38.42 -1.94 -0.01
N THR A 234 -38.48 -1.10 -1.04
CA THR A 234 -39.25 -1.41 -2.25
C THR A 234 -38.40 -2.26 -3.20
N LYS A 235 -39.02 -3.20 -3.92
CA LYS A 235 -38.35 -4.04 -4.95
C LYS A 235 -37.42 -3.27 -5.91
N PRO A 236 -37.79 -2.10 -6.47
CA PRO A 236 -36.89 -1.33 -7.33
C PRO A 236 -35.66 -0.74 -6.61
N GLU A 237 -35.70 -0.56 -5.29
CA GLU A 237 -34.53 -0.13 -4.51
C GLU A 237 -33.55 -1.30 -4.27
N ALA A 238 -34.07 -2.52 -4.09
CA ALA A 238 -33.25 -3.73 -3.99
C ALA A 238 -32.51 -4.04 -5.30
N ASP A 239 -33.18 -3.88 -6.45
CA ASP A 239 -32.57 -4.09 -7.78
C ASP A 239 -31.42 -3.09 -8.08
N ARG A 240 -31.48 -1.89 -7.48
CA ARG A 240 -30.42 -0.87 -7.59
C ARG A 240 -29.16 -1.21 -6.80
N LEU A 241 -29.29 -1.91 -5.67
CA LEU A 241 -28.14 -2.34 -4.86
C LEU A 241 -27.38 -3.46 -5.59
N HIS A 242 -28.09 -4.43 -6.16
CA HIS A 242 -27.48 -5.51 -6.93
C HIS A 242 -26.70 -5.03 -8.16
N SER A 243 -27.21 -4.01 -8.87
CA SER A 243 -26.52 -3.48 -10.07
C SER A 243 -25.19 -2.76 -9.78
N LEU A 244 -24.89 -2.45 -8.51
CA LEU A 244 -23.64 -1.82 -8.11
C LEU A 244 -22.55 -2.84 -7.74
N GLU A 245 -22.92 -4.05 -7.33
CA GLU A 245 -21.97 -5.12 -6.96
C GLU A 245 -21.36 -5.81 -8.19
N ASP A 246 -22.12 -5.99 -9.28
CA ASP A 246 -21.65 -6.72 -10.47
C ASP A 246 -20.63 -5.96 -11.35
N ARG A 247 -20.15 -4.77 -10.94
CA ARG A 247 -19.25 -3.92 -11.76
C ARG A 247 -17.79 -3.91 -11.33
N ASP A 248 -17.45 -4.52 -10.21
CA ASP A 248 -16.06 -4.53 -9.71
C ASP A 248 -15.30 -5.83 -10.04
N GLU A 249 -15.95 -6.86 -10.64
CA GLU A 249 -15.29 -8.13 -10.99
C GLU A 249 -14.73 -8.20 -12.43
N GLU A 250 -15.11 -7.30 -13.35
CA GLU A 250 -14.66 -7.36 -14.76
C GLU A 250 -13.37 -6.55 -15.04
N SER A 251 -12.51 -6.30 -14.04
CA SER A 251 -11.26 -5.55 -14.20
C SER A 251 -9.99 -6.30 -13.79
N THR A 252 -10.08 -7.61 -13.52
CA THR A 252 -8.93 -8.44 -13.12
C THR A 252 -8.40 -9.40 -14.19
N GLU A 253 -9.02 -9.48 -15.38
CA GLU A 253 -8.64 -10.45 -16.43
C GLU A 253 -7.89 -9.84 -17.63
N CYS A 254 -6.94 -8.94 -17.36
CA CYS A 254 -5.99 -8.45 -18.37
C CYS A 254 -4.63 -8.12 -17.72
N ILE A 255 -3.90 -9.15 -17.27
CA ILE A 255 -2.42 -9.14 -17.19
C ILE A 255 -1.92 -10.54 -17.55
#